data_AF-A0A3C1PDN9-F1
#
_entry.id   AF-A0A3C1PDN9-F1
#
_cell.length_a   1.000
_cell.length_b   1.000
_cell.length_c   1.000
_cell.angle_alpha   90.00
_cell.angle_beta   90.00
_cell.angle_gamma   90.00
#
_symmetry.space_group_name_H-M   'P 1'
#
loop_
_entity.id
_entity.type
_entity.pdbx_description
1 polymer ?
#
loop_
_entity_poly.entity_id
_entity_poly.type
_entity_poly.pdbx_seq_one_letter_code
_entity_poly.pdbx_strand_id
1 'polypeptide(L)'
;MATAVINQQVQDEIARLSQSQNVDANVLEQFANFVIQNYNPKNKRSTPELSITAIKQAVYHHFKVKNTQELKKSGLFRMSTDGMDTLDFRLASTWKMLYRKFVGVLPNEKNQEGYGCINGINIFNYFKPWRVFGLNPKIATKEDIKKAYYNLAKIYHPDNPTTGDRKIFEQIDIMYQSIIEVF
;
A
#
# COMPACT_ATOMS: atom_id res chain seq x y z
N MET A 1 39.41 10.77 18.21
CA MET A 1 38.34 10.09 17.45
C MET A 1 37.17 11.05 17.33
N ALA A 2 36.58 11.22 16.16
CA ALA A 2 35.46 12.15 15.97
C ALA A 2 34.20 11.58 16.62
N THR A 3 33.77 12.17 17.74
CA THR A 3 32.50 11.86 18.39
C THR A 3 31.37 12.36 17.50
N ALA A 4 30.56 11.45 16.97
CA ALA A 4 29.35 11.82 16.26
C ALA A 4 28.38 12.48 17.26
N VAL A 5 27.70 13.54 16.82
CA VAL A 5 26.78 14.28 17.71
C VAL A 5 25.54 13.42 17.93
N ILE A 6 25.45 12.78 19.10
CA ILE A 6 24.23 12.13 19.59
C ILE A 6 23.23 13.25 19.91
N ASN A 7 21.99 13.13 19.42
CA ASN A 7 20.95 14.14 19.68
C ASN A 7 20.39 14.01 21.11
N GLN A 8 19.82 15.09 21.62
CA GLN A 8 19.33 15.18 23.01
C GLN A 8 18.34 14.07 23.38
N GLN A 9 17.43 13.70 22.46
CA GLN A 9 16.45 12.64 22.70
C GLN A 9 17.09 11.27 22.97
N VAL A 10 18.19 10.94 22.28
CA VAL A 10 18.90 9.67 22.49
C VAL A 10 19.70 9.72 23.79
N GLN A 11 20.25 10.87 24.17
CA GLN A 11 20.92 11.04 25.46
C GLN A 11 19.95 10.87 26.63
N ASP A 12 18.75 11.45 26.54
CA ASP A 12 17.71 11.33 27.57
C ASP A 12 17.26 9.88 27.75
N GLU A 13 17.15 9.12 26.65
CA GLU A 13 16.79 7.70 26.68
C GLU A 13 17.93 6.82 27.21
N ILE A 14 19.19 7.14 26.89
CA ILE A 14 20.37 6.47 27.47
C ILE A 14 20.38 6.67 28.99
N ALA A 15 20.12 7.88 29.48
CA ALA A 15 20.04 8.16 30.91
C ALA A 15 18.92 7.34 31.59
N ARG A 16 17.75 7.25 30.97
CA ARG A 16 16.62 6.45 31.45
C ARG A 16 16.96 4.95 31.52
N LEU A 17 17.59 4.42 30.47
CA LEU A 17 17.94 3.00 30.39
C LEU A 17 19.09 2.64 31.33
N SER A 18 20.07 3.52 31.48
CA SER A 18 21.17 3.34 32.42
C SER A 18 20.67 3.24 33.86
N GLN A 19 19.74 4.12 34.24
CA GLN A 19 19.14 4.13 35.59
C GLN A 19 18.20 2.94 35.83
N SER A 20 17.41 2.53 34.83
CA SER A 20 16.38 1.50 35.02
C SER A 20 16.90 0.06 34.87
N GLN A 21 17.96 -0.15 34.10
CA GLN A 21 18.49 -1.49 33.79
C GLN A 21 19.90 -1.73 34.34
N ASN A 22 20.44 -0.77 35.12
CA ASN A 22 21.80 -0.80 35.68
C ASN A 22 22.88 -1.09 34.60
N VAL A 23 22.70 -0.48 33.42
CA VAL A 23 23.63 -0.58 32.29
C VAL A 23 24.49 0.67 32.28
N ASP A 24 25.79 0.51 32.07
CA ASP A 24 26.71 1.65 31.97
C ASP A 24 26.33 2.55 30.77
N ALA A 25 26.11 3.83 31.06
CA ALA A 25 25.77 4.84 30.06
C ALA A 25 26.81 4.91 28.93
N ASN A 26 28.09 4.70 29.25
CA ASN A 26 29.17 4.71 28.27
C ASN A 26 29.04 3.58 27.23
N VAL A 27 28.54 2.41 27.64
CA VAL A 27 28.28 1.29 26.72
C VAL A 27 27.14 1.62 25.75
N LEU A 28 26.09 2.26 26.25
CA LEU A 28 24.96 2.69 25.42
C LEU A 28 25.33 3.83 24.47
N GLU A 29 26.19 4.76 24.90
CA GLU A 29 26.73 5.81 24.04
C GLU A 29 27.64 5.25 22.94
N GLN A 30 28.49 4.27 23.26
CA GLN A 30 29.30 3.57 22.27
C GLN A 30 28.43 2.84 21.25
N PHE A 31 27.35 2.19 21.70
CA PHE A 31 26.39 1.56 20.81
C PHE A 31 25.64 2.58 19.93
N ALA A 32 25.19 3.70 20.50
CA ALA A 32 24.54 4.76 19.74
C ALA A 32 25.48 5.34 18.67
N ASN A 33 26.74 5.60 19.04
CA ASN A 33 27.77 6.05 18.11
C ASN A 33 28.07 5.00 17.02
N PHE A 34 28.15 3.72 17.38
CA PHE A 34 28.31 2.63 16.42
C PHE A 34 27.15 2.59 15.41
N VAL A 35 25.90 2.73 15.89
CA VAL A 35 24.72 2.79 15.02
C VAL A 35 24.79 4.01 14.10
N ILE A 36 25.12 5.20 14.61
CA ILE A 36 25.22 6.43 13.80
C ILE A 36 26.31 6.31 12.72
N GLN A 37 27.49 5.82 13.09
CA GLN A 37 28.63 5.67 12.17
C GLN A 37 28.38 4.62 11.08
N ASN A 38 27.64 3.56 11.41
CA ASN A 38 27.32 2.48 10.48
C ASN A 38 25.93 2.65 9.82
N TYR A 39 25.18 3.69 10.19
CA TYR A 39 23.92 4.04 9.55
C TYR A 39 24.20 4.62 8.16
N ASN A 40 24.11 3.76 7.15
CA ASN A 40 24.18 4.19 5.76
C ASN A 40 22.77 4.58 5.26
N PRO A 41 22.47 5.87 5.05
CA PRO A 41 21.16 6.31 4.54
C PRO A 41 20.86 5.75 3.14
N LYS A 42 21.87 5.29 2.39
CA LYS A 42 21.70 4.61 1.10
C LYS A 42 21.23 3.16 1.22
N ASN A 43 21.24 2.59 2.43
CA ASN A 43 20.74 1.25 2.75
C ASN A 43 19.35 1.29 3.41
N LYS A 44 18.63 2.42 3.35
CA LYS A 44 17.17 2.35 3.36
C LYS A 44 16.81 1.42 2.21
N ARG A 45 16.29 0.23 2.52
CA ARG A 45 15.50 -0.57 1.56
C ARG A 45 14.29 0.28 1.18
N SER A 46 14.48 1.30 0.36
CA SER A 46 13.40 1.89 -0.42
C SER A 46 12.88 0.71 -1.22
N THR A 47 11.68 0.23 -0.89
CA THR A 47 10.93 -0.64 -1.77
C THR A 47 11.08 -0.06 -3.18
N PRO A 48 11.57 -0.84 -4.17
CA PRO A 48 11.93 -0.28 -5.47
C PRO A 48 10.69 0.38 -6.07
N GLU A 49 10.66 1.72 -6.05
CA GLU A 49 9.57 2.48 -6.64
C GLU A 49 9.68 2.31 -8.14
N LEU A 50 8.60 1.80 -8.75
CA LEU A 50 8.57 1.60 -10.19
C LEU A 50 8.75 2.96 -10.87
N SER A 51 9.76 3.09 -11.74
CA SER A 51 9.98 4.34 -12.46
C SER A 51 8.76 4.71 -13.29
N ILE A 52 8.49 6.01 -13.47
CA ILE A 52 7.36 6.49 -14.28
C ILE A 52 7.42 5.92 -15.71
N THR A 53 8.61 5.73 -16.26
CA THR A 53 8.80 5.09 -17.56
C THR A 53 8.29 3.65 -17.57
N ALA A 54 8.63 2.84 -16.55
CA ALA A 54 8.13 1.47 -16.43
C ALA A 54 6.61 1.42 -16.23
N ILE A 55 6.05 2.35 -15.44
CA ILE A 55 4.60 2.48 -15.24
C ILE A 55 3.91 2.76 -16.58
N LYS A 56 4.40 3.72 -17.36
CA LYS A 56 3.88 4.05 -18.69
C LYS A 56 3.92 2.83 -19.63
N GLN A 57 5.05 2.14 -19.69
CA GLN A 57 5.20 0.96 -20.53
C GLN A 57 4.22 -0.15 -20.16
N ALA A 58 4.00 -0.38 -18.86
CA ALA A 58 3.03 -1.38 -18.42
C ALA A 58 1.58 -1.01 -18.79
N VAL A 59 1.22 0.27 -18.69
CA VAL A 59 -0.10 0.76 -19.15
C VAL A 59 -0.24 0.59 -20.66
N TYR A 60 0.78 0.96 -21.44
CA TYR A 60 0.78 0.76 -22.90
C TYR A 60 0.62 -0.70 -23.28
N HIS A 61 1.34 -1.60 -22.61
CA HIS A 61 1.24 -3.03 -22.81
C HIS A 61 -0.18 -3.56 -22.50
N HIS A 62 -0.79 -3.11 -21.39
CA HIS A 62 -2.16 -3.50 -21.03
C HIS A 62 -3.16 -3.13 -22.13
N PHE A 63 -3.05 -1.91 -22.69
CA PHE A 63 -3.93 -1.43 -23.75
C PHE A 63 -3.47 -1.81 -25.17
N LYS A 64 -2.39 -2.60 -25.30
CA LYS A 64 -1.81 -3.03 -26.58
C LYS A 64 -1.44 -1.88 -27.53
N VAL A 65 -0.91 -0.79 -26.98
CA VAL A 65 -0.46 0.40 -27.72
C VAL A 65 1.02 0.66 -27.49
N LYS A 66 1.65 1.52 -28.30
CA LYS A 66 3.10 1.80 -28.19
C LYS A 66 3.44 3.09 -27.46
N ASN A 67 2.53 4.06 -27.45
CA ASN A 67 2.80 5.40 -26.93
C ASN A 67 1.51 6.10 -26.47
N THR A 68 1.65 7.28 -25.87
CA THR A 68 0.52 8.07 -25.36
C THR A 68 -0.46 8.50 -26.46
N GLN A 69 0.00 8.76 -27.69
CA GLN A 69 -0.87 9.19 -28.78
C GLN A 69 -1.80 8.06 -29.22
N GLU A 70 -1.26 6.85 -29.37
CA GLU A 70 -2.04 5.64 -29.65
C GLU A 70 -2.98 5.29 -28.50
N LEU A 71 -2.54 5.45 -27.24
CA LEU A 71 -3.39 5.24 -26.07
C LEU A 71 -4.65 6.12 -26.11
N LYS A 72 -4.50 7.41 -26.41
CA LYS A 72 -5.62 8.35 -26.51
C LYS A 72 -6.58 8.01 -27.65
N LYS A 73 -6.09 7.39 -28.73
CA LYS A 73 -6.89 6.97 -29.88
C LYS A 73 -7.50 5.57 -29.70
N SER A 74 -7.02 4.80 -28.72
CA SER A 74 -7.49 3.44 -28.48
C SER A 74 -8.94 3.45 -27.99
N GLY A 75 -9.81 2.76 -28.73
CA GLY A 75 -11.20 2.56 -28.32
C GLY A 75 -11.31 1.84 -26.98
N LEU A 76 -10.45 0.84 -26.75
CA LEU A 76 -10.40 0.10 -25.50
C LEU A 76 -10.07 1.00 -24.31
N PHE A 77 -9.10 1.89 -24.48
CA PHE A 77 -8.75 2.87 -23.46
C PHE A 77 -9.92 3.82 -23.19
N ARG A 78 -10.50 4.41 -24.24
CA ARG A 78 -11.63 5.34 -24.10
C ARG A 78 -12.81 4.71 -23.38
N MET A 79 -13.16 3.46 -23.71
CA MET A 79 -14.23 2.73 -23.03
C MET A 79 -13.88 2.43 -21.56
N SER A 80 -12.63 2.07 -21.29
CA SER A 80 -12.18 1.72 -19.93
C SER A 80 -12.06 2.94 -19.01
N THR A 81 -11.84 4.12 -19.60
CA THR A 81 -11.77 5.41 -18.87
C THR A 81 -13.07 6.20 -18.96
N ASP A 82 -14.13 5.62 -19.52
CA ASP A 82 -15.43 6.28 -19.59
C ASP A 82 -15.95 6.51 -18.16
N GLY A 83 -16.44 7.71 -17.88
CA GLY A 83 -16.82 8.15 -16.54
C GLY A 83 -15.67 8.41 -15.55
N MET A 84 -14.40 8.42 -15.99
CA MET A 84 -13.29 8.92 -15.16
C MET A 84 -13.16 10.45 -15.26
N ASP A 85 -12.61 11.05 -14.20
CA ASP A 85 -12.19 12.46 -14.21
C ASP A 85 -11.19 12.73 -15.34
N THR A 86 -11.08 14.00 -15.73
CA THR A 86 -10.21 14.44 -16.83
C THR A 86 -8.75 14.02 -16.59
N LEU A 87 -8.21 13.22 -17.52
CA LEU A 87 -6.87 12.65 -17.40
C LEU A 87 -5.79 13.60 -17.95
N ASP A 88 -4.94 14.15 -17.06
CA ASP A 88 -3.75 14.92 -17.48
C ASP A 88 -2.51 14.03 -17.56
N PHE A 89 -2.13 13.64 -18.78
CA PHE A 89 -0.99 12.77 -19.04
C PHE A 89 0.39 13.42 -18.82
N ARG A 90 0.44 14.72 -18.53
CA ARG A 90 1.70 15.40 -18.11
C ARG A 90 2.06 15.03 -16.67
N LEU A 91 1.05 14.70 -15.85
CA LEU A 91 1.23 14.42 -14.44
C LEU A 91 1.60 12.96 -14.19
N ALA A 92 2.60 12.73 -13.33
CA ALA A 92 2.97 11.41 -12.85
C ALA A 92 1.84 10.70 -12.10
N SER A 93 1.00 11.46 -11.37
CA SER A 93 -0.15 10.95 -10.62
C SER A 93 -1.17 10.25 -11.51
N THR A 94 -1.45 10.79 -12.70
CA THR A 94 -2.36 10.20 -13.68
C THR A 94 -1.89 8.81 -14.11
N TRP A 95 -0.59 8.66 -14.39
CA TRP A 95 -0.02 7.36 -14.76
C TRP A 95 -0.06 6.35 -13.62
N LYS A 96 0.22 6.79 -12.39
CA LYS A 96 0.08 5.94 -11.21
C LYS A 96 -1.38 5.49 -11.03
N MET A 97 -2.36 6.39 -11.16
CA MET A 97 -3.78 6.05 -11.08
C MET A 97 -4.20 5.03 -12.15
N LEU A 98 -3.81 5.24 -13.42
CA LEU A 98 -4.11 4.30 -14.50
C LEU A 98 -3.49 2.93 -14.24
N TYR A 99 -2.25 2.90 -13.74
CA TYR A 99 -1.59 1.65 -13.37
C TYR A 99 -2.35 0.92 -12.25
N ARG A 100 -2.76 1.64 -11.20
CA ARG A 100 -3.53 1.05 -10.08
C ARG A 100 -4.85 0.44 -10.54
N LYS A 101 -5.55 1.14 -11.44
CA LYS A 101 -6.87 0.73 -11.93
C LYS A 101 -6.80 -0.46 -12.90
N PHE A 102 -5.84 -0.45 -13.84
CA PHE A 102 -5.85 -1.41 -14.96
C PHE A 102 -4.71 -2.44 -14.93
N VAL A 103 -3.55 -2.09 -14.39
CA VAL A 103 -2.36 -2.93 -14.46
C VAL A 103 -2.20 -3.77 -13.19
N GLY A 104 -2.11 -3.13 -12.03
CA GLY A 104 -1.86 -3.85 -10.79
C GLY A 104 -1.39 -2.95 -9.64
N VAL A 105 -0.80 -3.59 -8.63
CA VAL A 105 -0.36 -2.94 -7.40
C VAL A 105 1.10 -2.52 -7.51
N LEU A 106 1.37 -1.24 -7.25
CA LEU A 106 2.74 -0.72 -7.24
C LEU A 106 3.59 -1.42 -6.17
N PRO A 107 4.87 -1.75 -6.41
CA PRO A 107 5.69 -2.52 -5.48
C PRO A 107 5.83 -1.90 -4.08
N ASN A 108 5.90 -0.57 -4.01
CA ASN A 108 5.94 0.21 -2.78
C ASN A 108 4.58 0.31 -2.06
N GLU A 109 3.50 -0.13 -2.71
CA GLU A 109 2.14 -0.16 -2.18
C GLU A 109 1.68 -1.59 -1.89
N LYS A 110 2.59 -2.57 -1.95
CA LYS A 110 2.35 -3.93 -1.48
C LYS A 110 2.58 -4.00 0.02
N ASN A 111 1.66 -4.66 0.73
CA ASN A 111 1.71 -4.85 2.17
C ASN A 111 1.59 -3.54 2.93
N GLN A 112 0.72 -2.66 2.44
CA GLN A 112 0.38 -1.43 3.16
C GLN A 112 -0.36 -1.74 4.45
N GLU A 113 -0.09 -0.94 5.47
CA GLU A 113 -0.76 -0.97 6.77
C GLU A 113 -1.38 0.40 7.04
N GLY A 114 -2.40 0.43 7.90
CA GLY A 114 -3.12 1.64 8.28
C GLY A 114 -4.53 1.72 7.70
N TYR A 115 -5.08 2.94 7.67
CA TYR A 115 -6.48 3.17 7.32
C TYR A 115 -6.83 2.68 5.90
N GLY A 116 -7.90 1.90 5.80
CA GLY A 116 -8.37 1.31 4.54
C GLY A 116 -7.48 0.19 3.98
N CYS A 117 -6.43 -0.22 4.69
CA CYS A 117 -5.56 -1.31 4.25
C CYS A 117 -6.05 -2.65 4.80
N ILE A 118 -6.45 -3.56 3.91
CA ILE A 118 -6.90 -4.91 4.25
C ILE A 118 -6.06 -5.91 3.46
N ASN A 119 -5.47 -6.90 4.15
CA ASN A 119 -4.59 -7.90 3.54
C ASN A 119 -3.47 -7.28 2.67
N GLY A 120 -2.91 -6.17 3.18
CA GLY A 120 -1.77 -5.49 2.58
C GLY A 120 -2.12 -4.63 1.36
N ILE A 121 -3.39 -4.31 1.14
CA ILE A 121 -3.87 -3.46 0.04
C ILE A 121 -4.84 -2.41 0.54
N ASN A 122 -4.64 -1.17 0.13
CA ASN A 122 -5.60 -0.11 0.36
C ASN A 122 -6.82 -0.24 -0.56
N ILE A 123 -7.98 -0.50 0.01
CA ILE A 123 -9.24 -0.78 -0.71
C ILE A 123 -9.79 0.43 -1.47
N PHE A 124 -9.41 1.65 -1.08
CA PHE A 124 -9.83 2.87 -1.79
C PHE A 124 -8.98 3.14 -3.03
N ASN A 125 -7.74 2.65 -3.04
CA ASN A 125 -6.82 2.80 -4.17
C ASN A 125 -6.91 1.64 -5.16
N TYR A 126 -7.37 0.47 -4.71
CA TYR A 126 -7.29 -0.78 -5.45
C TYR A 126 -8.57 -1.60 -5.33
N PHE A 127 -9.22 -1.84 -6.47
CA PHE A 127 -10.31 -2.80 -6.56
C PHE A 127 -9.77 -4.21 -6.81
N LYS A 128 -9.40 -4.91 -5.73
CA LYS A 128 -8.82 -6.28 -5.77
C LYS A 128 -9.55 -7.20 -4.78
N PRO A 129 -10.82 -7.54 -5.04
CA PRO A 129 -11.70 -8.15 -4.04
C PRO A 129 -11.15 -9.49 -3.53
N TRP A 130 -10.66 -10.36 -4.42
CA TRP A 130 -10.01 -11.63 -4.02
C TRP A 130 -8.86 -11.46 -3.03
N ARG A 131 -8.00 -10.46 -3.23
CA ARG A 131 -6.87 -10.19 -2.33
C ARG A 131 -7.35 -9.58 -1.02
N VAL A 132 -8.33 -8.69 -1.08
CA VAL A 132 -8.95 -8.07 0.11
C VAL A 132 -9.61 -9.13 1.00
N PHE A 133 -10.28 -10.12 0.43
CA PHE A 133 -10.85 -11.24 1.18
C PHE A 133 -9.83 -12.33 1.53
N GLY A 134 -8.58 -12.25 1.06
CA GLY A 134 -7.56 -13.26 1.30
C GLY A 134 -7.86 -14.61 0.63
N LEU A 135 -8.60 -14.58 -0.47
CA LEU A 135 -9.10 -15.76 -1.19
C LEU A 135 -8.38 -15.96 -2.52
N ASN A 136 -8.30 -17.22 -2.94
CA ASN A 136 -7.78 -17.58 -4.25
C ASN A 136 -8.95 -17.86 -5.22
N PRO A 137 -9.09 -17.09 -6.32
CA PRO A 137 -10.22 -17.21 -7.25
C PRO A 137 -10.36 -18.60 -7.90
N LYS A 138 -9.29 -19.42 -7.93
CA LYS A 138 -9.32 -20.74 -8.57
C LYS A 138 -9.88 -21.86 -7.70
N ILE A 139 -9.90 -21.66 -6.37
CA ILE A 139 -10.22 -22.72 -5.40
C ILE A 139 -11.27 -22.29 -4.37
N ALA A 140 -11.53 -21.00 -4.21
CA ALA A 140 -12.46 -20.49 -3.22
C ALA A 140 -13.91 -20.88 -3.56
N THR A 141 -14.65 -21.33 -2.56
CA THR A 141 -16.07 -21.67 -2.66
C THR A 141 -16.97 -20.47 -2.31
N LYS A 142 -18.27 -20.55 -2.60
CA LYS A 142 -19.25 -19.51 -2.20
C LYS A 142 -19.28 -19.36 -0.68
N GLU A 143 -19.12 -20.45 0.05
CA GLU A 143 -19.06 -20.50 1.51
C GLU A 143 -17.81 -19.77 2.03
N ASP A 144 -16.64 -19.96 1.40
CA ASP A 144 -15.41 -19.25 1.76
C ASP A 144 -15.55 -17.75 1.56
N ILE A 145 -16.16 -17.33 0.45
CA ILE A 145 -16.43 -15.91 0.14
C ILE A 145 -17.35 -15.29 1.19
N LYS A 146 -18.47 -15.95 1.51
CA LYS A 146 -19.40 -15.50 2.56
C LYS A 146 -18.73 -15.41 3.92
N LYS A 147 -17.90 -16.40 4.27
CA LYS A 147 -17.19 -16.42 5.55
C LYS A 147 -16.16 -15.29 5.64
N ALA A 148 -15.38 -15.06 4.58
CA ALA A 148 -14.42 -13.98 4.52
C ALA A 148 -15.11 -12.60 4.61
N TYR A 149 -16.21 -12.42 3.88
CA TYR A 149 -17.04 -11.22 3.98
C TYR A 149 -17.58 -11.01 5.39
N TYR A 150 -18.20 -12.02 5.99
CA TYR A 150 -18.75 -11.93 7.35
C TYR A 150 -17.69 -11.52 8.38
N ASN A 151 -16.49 -12.08 8.29
CA ASN A 151 -15.39 -11.74 9.19
C ASN A 151 -14.99 -10.26 9.05
N LEU A 152 -14.87 -9.75 7.83
CA LEU A 152 -14.52 -8.34 7.59
C LEU A 152 -15.69 -7.41 7.97
N ALA A 153 -16.92 -7.79 7.65
CA ALA A 153 -18.14 -7.07 8.02
C ALA A 153 -18.21 -6.90 9.54
N LYS A 154 -17.99 -7.96 10.32
CA LYS A 154 -17.99 -7.89 11.79
C LYS A 154 -16.96 -6.90 12.35
N ILE A 155 -15.79 -6.78 11.70
CA ILE A 155 -14.74 -5.86 12.13
C ILE A 155 -15.12 -4.42 11.79
N TYR A 156 -15.54 -4.16 10.55
CA TYR A 156 -15.72 -2.81 10.04
C TYR A 156 -17.16 -2.28 10.06
N HIS A 157 -18.13 -3.06 10.57
CA HIS A 157 -19.52 -2.64 10.65
C HIS A 157 -19.64 -1.30 11.39
N PRO A 158 -20.39 -0.31 10.87
CA PRO A 158 -20.48 1.02 11.50
C PRO A 158 -20.99 1.00 12.95
N ASP A 159 -21.73 -0.03 13.36
CA ASP A 159 -22.18 -0.21 14.75
C ASP A 159 -21.07 -0.70 15.70
N ASN A 160 -19.90 -1.10 15.19
CA ASN A 160 -18.78 -1.48 16.04
C ASN A 160 -18.10 -0.21 16.59
N PRO A 161 -18.09 0.02 17.92
CA PRO A 161 -17.62 1.26 18.50
C PRO A 161 -16.10 1.47 18.39
N THR A 162 -15.32 0.41 18.16
CA THR A 162 -13.85 0.46 18.17
C THR A 162 -13.27 0.49 16.76
N THR A 163 -13.81 -0.33 15.86
CA THR A 163 -13.25 -0.55 14.51
C THR A 163 -14.25 -0.27 13.40
N GLY A 164 -15.46 0.16 13.73
CA GLY A 164 -16.50 0.46 12.77
C GLY A 164 -16.14 1.63 11.87
N ASP A 165 -16.25 1.40 10.57
CA ASP A 165 -16.03 2.43 9.56
C ASP A 165 -16.96 2.20 8.37
N ARG A 166 -17.91 3.12 8.21
CA ARG A 166 -18.92 3.05 7.16
C ARG A 166 -18.31 3.01 5.76
N LYS A 167 -17.27 3.80 5.49
CA LYS A 167 -16.65 3.88 4.15
C LYS A 167 -15.91 2.58 3.81
N ILE A 168 -15.21 2.03 4.79
CA ILE A 168 -14.53 0.73 4.62
C ILE A 168 -15.57 -0.37 4.41
N PHE A 169 -16.63 -0.39 5.22
CA PHE A 169 -17.71 -1.35 5.11
C PHE A 169 -18.41 -1.32 3.74
N GLU A 170 -18.81 -0.13 3.28
CA GLU A 170 -19.42 0.06 1.95
C GLU A 170 -18.49 -0.47 0.85
N GLN A 171 -17.18 -0.20 0.94
CA GLN A 171 -16.23 -0.66 -0.05
C GLN A 171 -16.04 -2.19 -0.05
N ILE A 172 -16.07 -2.83 1.13
CA ILE A 172 -16.05 -4.30 1.28
C ILE A 172 -17.32 -4.90 0.67
N ASP A 173 -18.48 -4.29 0.90
CA ASP A 173 -19.76 -4.76 0.38
C ASP A 173 -19.81 -4.74 -1.15
N ILE A 174 -19.40 -3.62 -1.77
CA ILE A 174 -19.26 -3.52 -3.23
C ILE A 174 -18.32 -4.60 -3.78
N MET A 175 -17.19 -4.84 -3.10
CA MET A 175 -16.23 -5.87 -3.50
C MET A 175 -16.83 -7.28 -3.38
N TYR A 176 -17.61 -7.57 -2.34
CA TYR A 176 -18.30 -8.84 -2.17
C TYR A 176 -19.32 -9.08 -3.27
N GLN A 177 -20.18 -8.09 -3.56
CA GLN A 177 -21.17 -8.20 -4.64
C GLN A 177 -20.48 -8.47 -5.99
N SER A 178 -19.37 -7.78 -6.28
CA SER A 178 -18.63 -7.99 -7.53
C SER A 178 -18.07 -9.41 -7.72
N ILE A 179 -17.80 -10.15 -6.63
CA ILE A 179 -17.38 -11.55 -6.72
C ILE A 179 -18.60 -12.45 -6.92
N ILE A 180 -19.68 -12.21 -6.17
CA ILE A 180 -20.88 -13.05 -6.21
C ILE A 180 -21.60 -12.95 -7.56
N GLU A 181 -21.65 -11.77 -8.19
CA GLU A 181 -22.26 -11.59 -9.50
C GLU A 181 -21.56 -12.41 -10.61
N VAL A 182 -20.27 -12.69 -10.43
CA VAL A 182 -19.46 -13.42 -11.43
C VAL A 182 -19.51 -14.95 -11.20
N PHE A 183 -20.06 -15.42 -10.06
CA PHE A 183 -19.98 -16.81 -9.60
C PHE A 183 -21.35 -17.53 -9.61
#